data_AF-A0A1N6QLC2-F1
#
_entry.id   AF-A0A1N6QLC2-F1
#
_cell.length_a   1.000
_cell.length_b   1.000
_cell.length_c   1.000
_cell.angle_alpha   90.00
_cell.angle_beta   90.00
_cell.angle_gamma   90.00
#
_symmetry.space_group_name_H-M   'P 1'
#
loop_
_entity.id
_entity.type
_entity.pdbx_description
1 polymer ?
#
loop_
_entity_poly.entity_id
_entity_poly.type
_entity_poly.pdbx_seq_one_letter_code
_entity_poly.pdbx_strand_id
1 'polypeptide(L)' 'MLGIIVSAFMLVFGIFLKVTKNPGFAQNKRFAWIFIAIGAISLIFKILNYK' A
#
# COMPACT_ATOMS: atom_id res chain seq x y z
N MET A 1 -14.75 -2.27 -9.68
CA MET A 1 -14.56 -3.35 -8.68
C MET A 1 -13.10 -3.77 -8.48
N LEU A 2 -12.38 -4.28 -9.51
CA LEU A 2 -10.98 -4.73 -9.37
C LEU A 2 -10.02 -3.69 -8.78
N GLY A 3 -10.18 -2.42 -9.18
CA GLY A 3 -9.26 -1.37 -8.77
C GLY A 3 -9.23 -1.06 -7.28
N ILE A 4 -10.36 -1.15 -6.57
CA ILE A 4 -10.45 -0.88 -5.12
C ILE A 4 -9.81 -2.04 -4.35
N ILE A 5 -10.05 -3.26 -4.81
CA ILE A 5 -9.46 -4.49 -4.26
C ILE A 5 -7.93 -4.44 -4.37
N VAL A 6 -7.40 -4.06 -5.54
CA VAL A 6 -5.95 -3.92 -5.75
C VAL A 6 -5.35 -2.85 -4.85
N SER A 7 -6.01 -1.68 -4.70
CA SER A 7 -5.52 -0.63 -3.79
C SER A 7 -5.56 -1.05 -2.32
N ALA A 8 -6.59 -1.82 -1.91
CA ALA A 8 -6.67 -2.38 -0.57
C ALA A 8 -5.55 -3.39 -0.31
N PHE A 9 -5.27 -4.29 -1.27
CA PHE A 9 -4.16 -5.23 -1.21
C PHE A 9 -2.80 -4.52 -1.13
N MET A 10 -2.58 -3.45 -1.90
CA MET A 10 -1.34 -2.66 -1.83
C MET A 10 -1.15 -1.98 -0.48
N LEU A 11 -2.22 -1.45 0.13
CA LEU A 11 -2.16 -0.87 1.47
C LEU A 11 -1.85 -1.91 2.54
N VAL A 12 -2.54 -3.06 2.52
CA VAL A 12 -2.29 -4.16 3.46
C VAL A 12 -0.86 -4.68 3.31
N PHE A 13 -0.38 -4.83 2.07
CA PHE A 13 0.99 -5.26 1.80
C PHE A 13 2.03 -4.23 2.27
N GLY A 14 1.77 -2.94 2.06
CA GLY A 14 2.61 -1.86 2.56
C GLY A 14 2.67 -1.82 4.10
N ILE A 15 1.53 -2.02 4.77
CA ILE A 15 1.46 -2.12 6.24
C ILE A 15 2.19 -3.39 6.72
N PHE A 16 2.01 -4.52 6.03
CA PHE A 16 2.70 -5.78 6.33
C PHE A 16 4.22 -5.65 6.25
N LEU A 17 4.74 -4.97 5.21
CA LEU A 17 6.16 -4.67 5.08
C LEU A 17 6.67 -3.72 6.18
N LYS A 18 5.82 -2.81 6.68
CA LYS A 18 6.16 -1.92 7.79
C LYS A 18 6.17 -2.64 9.14
N VAL A 19 5.23 -3.56 9.37
CA VAL A 19 5.08 -4.35 10.61
C VAL A 19 6.12 -5.46 10.69
N THR A 20 6.51 -6.05 9.56
CA THR A 20 7.53 -7.09 9.50
C THR A 20 8.88 -6.57 9.99
N LYS A 21 9.36 -7.12 11.11
CA LYS A 21 10.66 -6.80 11.73
C LYS A 21 11.79 -7.75 11.30
N ASN A 22 11.60 -8.47 10.19
CA ASN A 22 12.61 -9.39 9.71
C ASN A 22 13.82 -8.60 9.15
N PRO A 23 15.07 -8.86 9.60
CA PRO A 23 16.24 -8.07 9.23
C PRO A 23 16.54 -8.05 7.72
N GLY A 24 16.14 -9.09 6.98
CA GLY A 24 16.21 -9.11 5.51
C GLY A 24 15.32 -8.06 4.81
N PHE A 25 14.35 -7.48 5.51
CA PHE A 25 13.47 -6.40 5.02
C PHE A 25 13.83 -5.02 5.60
N ALA A 26 14.92 -4.90 6.36
CA ALA A 26 15.32 -3.63 6.98
C ALA A 26 15.60 -2.52 5.94
N GLN A 27 16.15 -2.88 4.77
CA GLN A 27 16.32 -1.98 3.63
C GLN A 27 14.96 -1.64 2.95
N ASN A 28 14.03 -2.62 2.93
CA ASN A 28 12.70 -2.47 2.36
C ASN A 28 11.73 -1.65 3.21
N LYS A 29 12.08 -1.25 4.43
CA LYS A 29 11.25 -0.35 5.25
C LYS A 29 11.01 1.01 4.60
N ARG A 30 11.97 1.52 3.81
CA ARG A 30 11.76 2.74 2.99
C ARG A 30 10.77 2.50 1.85
N PHE A 31 10.84 1.34 1.22
CA PHE A 31 9.90 0.94 0.16
C PHE A 31 8.48 0.68 0.69
N ALA A 32 8.35 0.18 1.93
CA ALA A 32 7.05 0.00 2.57
C ALA A 32 6.24 1.30 2.59
N TRP A 33 6.88 2.44 2.85
CA TRP A 33 6.21 3.73 2.87
C TRP A 33 5.74 4.19 1.47
N ILE A 34 6.51 3.86 0.42
CA ILE A 34 6.13 4.13 -0.97
C ILE A 34 4.90 3.28 -1.37
N PHE A 35 4.88 2.00 -1.01
CA PHE A 35 3.72 1.13 -1.25
C PHE A 35 2.46 1.62 -0.51
N ILE A 36 2.61 2.07 0.74
CA ILE A 36 1.51 2.68 1.51
C ILE A 36 1.04 3.97 0.83
N ALA A 37 1.95 4.84 0.41
CA ALA A 37 1.60 6.11 -0.23
C ALA A 37 0.88 5.91 -1.57
N ILE A 38 1.39 5.03 -2.43
CA ILE A 38 0.77 4.72 -3.72
C ILE A 38 -0.59 4.04 -3.51
N GLY A 39 -0.67 3.09 -2.57
CA GLY A 39 -1.93 2.42 -2.21
C GLY A 39 -2.99 3.41 -1.71
N ALA A 40 -2.61 4.34 -0.82
CA ALA A 40 -3.50 5.38 -0.29
C ALA A 40 -3.97 6.35 -1.38
N ILE A 41 -3.04 6.86 -2.19
CA ILE A 41 -3.34 7.77 -3.30
C ILE A 41 -4.27 7.08 -4.30
N SER A 42 -3.99 5.84 -4.69
CA SER A 42 -4.84 5.09 -5.64
C SER A 42 -6.25 4.85 -5.10
N LEU A 43 -6.38 4.62 -3.79
CA LEU A 43 -7.66 4.40 -3.12
C LEU A 43 -8.47 5.70 -3.02
N ILE A 44 -7.83 6.81 -2.63
CA ILE A 44 -8.45 8.14 -2.60
C ILE A 44 -8.89 8.56 -4.01
N PHE A 45 -8.04 8.36 -5.01
CA PHE A 45 -8.36 8.71 -6.39
C PHE A 45 -9.53 7.90 -6.92
N LYS A 46 -9.62 6.61 -6.57
CA LYS A 46 -10.77 5.78 -6.93
C LYS A 46 -12.05 6.15 -6.22
N ILE A 47 -11.97 6.57 -4.95
CA ILE A 47 -13.15 7.04 -4.19
C ILE A 47 -13.65 8.37 -4.77
N LEU A 48 -12.75 9.33 -5.03
CA LEU A 48 -13.11 10.64 -5.55
C LEU A 48 -13.59 10.60 -7.01
N ASN A 49 -13.05 9.67 -7.80
CA ASN A 49 -13.39 9.49 -9.21
C ASN A 49 -14.36 8.33 -9.43
N TYR A 50 -15.01 7.84 -8.35
CA TYR A 50 -16.10 6.85 -8.44
C TYR A 50 -17.36 7.57 -8.94
N LYS A 51 -17.47 7.74 -10.26
CA LYS A 51 -18.73 8.02 -10.95
C LYS A 51 -19.38 6.70 -11.38
#